data_AF-A0A2J8Q458-F1
#
_entry.id   AF-A0A2J8Q458-F1
#
_cell.length_a   1.000
_cell.length_b   1.000
_cell.length_c   1.000
_cell.angle_alpha   90.00
_cell.angle_beta   90.00
_cell.angle_gamma   90.00
#
_symmetry.space_group_name_H-M   'P 1'
#
loop_
_entity.id
_entity.type
_entity.pdbx_description
1 polymer ?
#
loop_
_entity_poly.entity_id
_entity_poly.type
_entity_poly.pdbx_seq_one_letter_code
_entity_poly.pdbx_strand_id
1 'polypeptide(L)'
;MGPWSRSLSALLLLLQVSSWLCQEPEPCHPGFDAESYTFTVPRLHLERGRVLGRVNFEDCTGRQRTAYFSLDTRFKVGTDGVITVKRPLRFHNPQIHFLVYAWDSTYRKFSTKVTLNTVGHHHRPPPHQASVSGIQAELLTFPNSSPGLRRQKRDWVIPPISCPENEKGPFPKNLVQLFSHAVSSNGNAVEDPMEILITVTDQNDNKPEFTQEVFKGSVMEGALPGTSVMEVTATDADDDVNTYNAAIAYTILSQDPELPDKNMFTINRNTGVISVVTTGLDRESFPTYTLVVQAADLQGEGLSTTATAVITVTDTNDNPPIFNPTTYKGQVPENEANVIITTLKVTDADAPNTPAWEAVYTILNDDGGQFVVTTNPVNNDGILKTAKVCMVPGKMQKLASSQLFMPLSPGLGF
;
A
#
# COMPACT_ATOMS: atom_id res chain seq x y z
N MET A 1 -66.18 35.98 35.97
CA MET A 1 -65.23 35.42 36.96
C MET A 1 -65.04 33.95 36.59
N GLY A 2 -63.80 33.48 36.38
CA GLY A 2 -63.51 32.04 36.15
C GLY A 2 -63.90 31.18 37.37
N PRO A 3 -63.70 29.83 37.39
CA PRO A 3 -62.50 29.16 36.86
C PRO A 3 -62.62 27.66 36.39
N TRP A 4 -61.53 27.20 35.77
CA TRP A 4 -60.82 25.91 35.88
C TRP A 4 -61.44 24.51 35.61
N SER A 5 -60.71 23.78 34.76
CA SER A 5 -60.32 22.36 34.84
C SER A 5 -61.35 21.27 34.45
N ARG A 6 -61.03 20.51 33.39
CA ARG A 6 -60.52 19.13 33.53
C ARG A 6 -60.07 18.52 32.20
N SER A 7 -58.97 17.80 32.31
CA SER A 7 -58.33 16.89 31.35
C SER A 7 -59.28 15.79 30.86
N LEU A 8 -59.15 15.41 29.58
CA LEU A 8 -59.33 14.04 29.11
C LEU A 8 -58.59 13.84 27.78
N SER A 9 -57.67 12.88 27.81
CA SER A 9 -56.89 12.39 26.68
C SER A 9 -57.78 11.83 25.56
N ALA A 10 -57.46 12.16 24.32
CA ALA A 10 -57.86 11.39 23.14
C ALA A 10 -56.66 11.26 22.21
N LEU A 11 -56.23 10.01 22.06
CA LEU A 11 -55.21 9.51 21.16
C LEU A 11 -55.64 9.80 19.71
N LEU A 12 -54.89 10.64 18.97
CA LEU A 12 -55.12 10.85 17.54
C LEU A 12 -53.89 10.35 16.77
N LEU A 13 -54.05 9.21 16.11
CA LEU A 13 -53.13 8.71 15.09
C LEU A 13 -53.15 9.70 13.91
N LEU A 14 -52.04 10.40 13.67
CA LEU A 14 -51.81 11.15 12.44
C LEU A 14 -50.98 10.29 11.49
N LEU A 15 -51.65 9.75 10.46
CA LEU A 15 -50.99 9.32 9.24
C LEU A 15 -50.31 10.52 8.58
N GLN A 16 -48.97 10.58 8.63
CA GLN A 16 -48.21 11.46 7.74
C GLN A 16 -48.11 10.78 6.37
N VAL A 17 -48.92 11.25 5.44
CA VAL A 17 -48.75 11.05 4.01
C VAL A 17 -47.54 11.88 3.59
N SER A 18 -46.48 11.24 3.09
CA SER A 18 -45.32 11.93 2.53
C SER A 18 -45.73 12.64 1.25
N SER A 19 -45.62 13.97 1.29
CA SER A 19 -45.85 14.87 0.16
C SER A 19 -44.72 14.74 -0.87
N TRP A 20 -44.89 13.84 -1.84
CA TRP A 20 -44.20 13.96 -3.13
C TRP A 20 -45.02 14.92 -4.00
N LEU A 21 -44.89 16.22 -3.73
CA LEU A 21 -45.40 17.29 -4.58
C LEU A 21 -44.21 17.95 -5.29
N CYS A 22 -44.25 17.90 -6.62
CA CYS A 22 -43.57 18.73 -7.61
C CYS A 22 -42.36 19.56 -7.13
N GLN A 23 -41.16 19.09 -7.46
CA GLN A 23 -39.96 19.92 -7.49
C GLN A 23 -40.07 20.86 -8.70
N GLU A 24 -40.09 22.17 -8.48
CA GLU A 24 -39.98 23.15 -9.57
C GLU A 24 -38.65 22.92 -10.31
N PRO A 25 -38.65 22.90 -11.66
CA PRO A 25 -37.42 22.75 -12.42
C PRO A 25 -36.46 23.90 -12.11
N GLU A 26 -35.19 23.58 -11.85
CA GLU A 26 -34.17 24.60 -11.60
C GLU A 26 -34.12 25.62 -12.76
N PRO A 27 -33.89 26.91 -12.46
CA PRO A 27 -33.81 27.94 -13.48
C PRO A 27 -32.63 27.62 -14.42
N CYS A 28 -32.93 27.45 -15.71
CA CYS A 28 -31.90 27.20 -16.72
C CYS A 28 -30.84 28.29 -16.70
N HIS A 29 -29.57 27.87 -16.76
CA HIS A 29 -28.41 28.76 -16.88
C HIS A 29 -27.72 28.53 -18.23
N PRO A 30 -27.59 29.56 -19.10
CA PRO A 30 -26.95 29.38 -20.39
C PRO A 30 -25.44 29.17 -20.20
N GLY A 31 -24.90 28.14 -20.85
CA GLY A 31 -23.51 27.71 -20.61
C GLY A 31 -23.09 26.48 -21.40
N PHE A 32 -21.79 26.18 -21.36
CA PHE A 32 -21.27 24.91 -21.86
C PHE A 32 -21.60 23.80 -20.85
N ASP A 33 -21.84 22.58 -21.34
CA ASP A 33 -22.13 21.42 -20.47
C ASP A 33 -20.90 20.86 -19.76
N ALA A 34 -19.71 21.39 -20.07
CA ALA A 34 -18.47 21.09 -19.37
C ALA A 34 -17.56 22.32 -19.28
N GLU A 35 -16.81 22.41 -18.18
CA GLU A 35 -15.81 23.46 -17.95
C GLU A 35 -14.64 23.38 -18.96
N SER A 36 -14.32 22.17 -19.42
CA SER A 36 -13.34 21.93 -20.49
C SER A 36 -13.60 20.62 -21.23
N TYR A 37 -13.13 20.55 -22.48
CA TYR A 37 -13.25 19.37 -23.34
C TYR A 37 -11.85 18.85 -23.70
N THR A 38 -11.65 17.55 -23.63
CA THR A 38 -10.38 16.92 -24.02
C THR A 38 -10.63 15.87 -25.09
N PHE A 39 -9.91 15.96 -26.20
CA PHE A 39 -9.98 15.01 -27.30
C PHE A 39 -8.61 14.38 -27.56
N THR A 40 -8.59 13.06 -27.69
CA THR A 40 -7.36 12.32 -27.98
C THR A 40 -7.24 12.11 -29.48
N VAL A 41 -6.09 12.48 -30.04
CA VAL A 41 -5.82 12.45 -31.48
C VAL A 41 -4.51 11.70 -31.74
N PRO A 42 -4.39 10.99 -32.87
CA PRO A 42 -3.11 10.39 -33.25
C PRO A 42 -2.03 11.46 -33.38
N ARG A 43 -0.78 11.18 -32.96
CA ARG A 43 0.37 12.08 -33.15
C ARG A 43 0.72 12.31 -34.63
N LEU A 44 0.21 11.45 -35.50
CA LEU A 44 0.31 11.56 -36.95
C LEU A 44 -0.38 12.82 -37.48
N HIS A 45 -0.10 13.14 -38.75
CA HIS A 45 -0.65 14.31 -39.42
C HIS A 45 -2.19 14.32 -39.37
N LEU A 46 -2.78 15.37 -38.78
CA LEU A 46 -4.24 15.56 -38.85
C LEU A 46 -4.58 16.26 -40.16
N GLU A 47 -5.28 15.54 -41.03
CA GLU A 47 -5.72 16.05 -42.33
C GLU A 47 -6.87 17.06 -42.19
N ARG A 48 -6.97 17.94 -43.19
CA ARG A 48 -8.07 18.91 -43.28
C ARG A 48 -9.41 18.16 -43.40
N GLY A 49 -10.40 18.61 -42.64
CA GLY A 49 -11.75 18.06 -42.65
C GLY A 49 -12.00 16.98 -41.59
N ARG A 50 -10.95 16.50 -40.90
CA ARG A 50 -11.11 15.53 -39.82
C ARG A 50 -11.89 16.13 -38.65
N VAL A 51 -12.91 15.41 -38.19
CA VAL A 51 -13.70 15.72 -37.00
C VAL A 51 -12.90 15.33 -35.76
N LEU A 52 -12.84 16.23 -34.78
CA LEU A 52 -12.11 16.03 -33.53
C LEU A 52 -13.03 15.67 -32.37
N GLY A 53 -14.27 16.18 -32.40
CA GLY A 53 -15.24 16.04 -31.32
C GLY A 53 -16.26 17.17 -31.40
N ARG A 54 -17.12 17.26 -30.39
CA ARG A 54 -18.21 18.23 -30.31
C ARG A 54 -18.21 18.91 -28.95
N VAL A 55 -18.42 20.22 -28.95
CA VAL A 55 -18.77 20.98 -27.74
C VAL A 55 -20.26 21.24 -27.73
N ASN A 56 -20.84 21.33 -26.55
CA ASN A 56 -22.29 21.51 -26.40
C ASN A 56 -22.56 22.73 -25.51
N PHE A 57 -23.54 23.52 -25.90
CA PHE A 57 -23.90 24.76 -25.24
C PHE A 57 -25.42 24.88 -25.19
N GLU A 58 -25.94 25.10 -24.00
CA GLU A 58 -27.37 25.21 -23.75
C GLU A 58 -27.79 26.68 -23.65
N ASP A 59 -28.88 27.02 -24.34
CA ASP A 59 -29.51 28.34 -24.31
C ASP A 59 -30.93 28.22 -23.74
N CYS A 60 -31.20 28.99 -22.71
CA CYS A 60 -32.45 28.93 -21.94
C CYS A 60 -33.68 29.51 -22.64
N THR A 61 -33.53 30.03 -23.86
CA THR A 61 -34.63 30.66 -24.61
C THR A 61 -35.26 29.74 -25.67
N GLY A 62 -34.78 28.50 -25.81
CA GLY A 62 -35.33 27.52 -26.76
C GLY A 62 -35.12 27.88 -28.24
N ARG A 63 -34.34 28.93 -28.55
CA ARG A 63 -33.95 29.29 -29.91
C ARG A 63 -32.57 28.71 -30.22
N GLN A 64 -32.46 27.80 -31.18
CA GLN A 64 -31.17 27.28 -31.66
C GLN A 64 -30.44 28.32 -32.51
N ARG A 65 -29.87 29.35 -31.88
CA ARG A 65 -28.97 30.32 -32.53
C ARG A 65 -27.63 30.43 -31.83
N THR A 66 -27.09 29.30 -31.38
CA THR A 66 -25.73 29.26 -30.84
C THR A 66 -24.72 29.34 -31.97
N ALA A 67 -24.01 30.45 -32.07
CA ALA A 67 -22.88 30.59 -32.98
C ALA A 67 -21.61 30.16 -32.25
N TYR A 68 -20.90 29.17 -32.78
CA TYR A 68 -19.60 28.75 -32.24
C TYR A 68 -18.45 29.39 -33.02
N PHE A 69 -17.41 29.79 -32.30
CA PHE A 69 -16.24 30.40 -32.91
C PHE A 69 -14.95 29.96 -32.20
N SER A 70 -13.89 29.73 -32.98
CA SER A 70 -12.54 29.55 -32.43
C SER A 70 -11.59 30.60 -33.02
N LEU A 71 -10.77 31.19 -32.16
CA LEU A 71 -9.70 32.11 -32.56
C LEU A 71 -8.51 31.38 -33.19
N ASP A 72 -8.38 30.07 -32.93
CA ASP A 72 -7.31 29.28 -33.53
C ASP A 72 -7.69 28.91 -34.96
N THR A 73 -7.05 29.59 -35.91
CA THR A 73 -7.32 29.47 -37.36
C THR A 73 -7.09 28.07 -37.93
N ARG A 74 -6.50 27.15 -37.15
CA ARG A 74 -6.27 25.76 -37.51
C ARG A 74 -7.53 24.90 -37.35
N PHE A 75 -8.50 25.35 -36.56
CA PHE A 75 -9.74 24.65 -36.26
C PHE A 75 -10.96 25.45 -36.75
N LYS A 76 -12.03 24.74 -37.09
CA LYS A 76 -13.35 25.31 -37.43
C LYS A 76 -14.38 24.65 -36.52
N VAL A 77 -15.21 25.44 -35.85
CA VAL A 77 -16.35 24.94 -35.10
C VAL A 77 -17.61 25.17 -35.92
N GLY A 78 -18.39 24.11 -36.16
CA GLY A 78 -19.68 24.17 -36.82
C GLY A 78 -20.74 24.83 -35.94
N THR A 79 -21.87 25.22 -36.53
CA THR A 79 -23.02 25.77 -35.79
C THR A 79 -23.69 24.74 -34.88
N ASP A 80 -23.39 23.46 -35.09
CA ASP A 80 -23.76 22.32 -34.25
C ASP A 80 -22.77 22.05 -33.10
N GLY A 81 -21.67 22.80 -33.02
CA GLY A 81 -20.62 22.61 -32.02
C GLY A 81 -19.52 21.62 -32.43
N VAL A 82 -19.59 21.03 -33.64
CA VAL A 82 -18.60 20.06 -34.11
C VAL A 82 -17.30 20.76 -34.50
N ILE A 83 -16.19 20.29 -33.95
CA ILE A 83 -14.85 20.82 -34.21
C ILE A 83 -14.19 20.02 -35.32
N THR A 84 -13.73 20.72 -36.36
CA THR A 84 -13.04 20.14 -37.52
C THR A 84 -11.70 20.80 -37.77
N VAL A 85 -10.75 20.02 -38.29
CA VAL A 85 -9.43 20.52 -38.69
C VAL A 85 -9.57 21.35 -39.97
N LYS A 86 -9.30 22.66 -39.89
CA LYS A 86 -9.40 23.58 -41.04
C LYS A 86 -8.11 23.64 -41.85
N ARG A 87 -6.96 23.51 -41.18
CA ARG A 87 -5.63 23.44 -41.80
C ARG A 87 -4.90 22.21 -41.28
N PRO A 88 -4.19 21.46 -42.12
CA PRO A 88 -3.50 20.27 -41.67
C PRO A 88 -2.48 20.55 -40.56
N LEU A 89 -2.40 19.68 -39.55
CA LEU A 89 -1.62 19.92 -38.34
C LEU A 89 -0.52 18.87 -38.14
N ARG A 90 0.62 19.32 -37.60
CA ARG A 90 1.67 18.45 -37.08
C ARG A 90 1.93 18.82 -35.62
N PHE A 91 1.84 17.84 -34.74
CA PHE A 91 2.04 18.04 -33.32
C PHE A 91 3.54 18.11 -32.99
N HIS A 92 3.98 19.27 -32.55
CA HIS A 92 5.34 19.48 -32.03
C HIS A 92 5.40 19.25 -30.52
N ASN A 93 4.28 19.52 -29.83
CA ASN A 93 4.08 19.28 -28.40
C ASN A 93 3.01 18.20 -28.19
N PRO A 94 3.04 17.44 -27.08
CA PRO A 94 2.12 16.34 -26.81
C PRO A 94 0.67 16.79 -26.59
N GLN A 95 0.46 18.09 -26.34
CA GLN A 95 -0.84 18.70 -26.14
C GLN A 95 -0.97 20.04 -26.86
N ILE A 96 -2.16 20.33 -27.40
CA ILE A 96 -2.55 21.65 -27.92
C ILE A 96 -3.82 22.09 -27.21
N HIS A 97 -3.86 23.30 -26.68
CA HIS A 97 -5.06 23.89 -26.11
C HIS A 97 -5.52 25.11 -26.92
N PHE A 98 -6.83 25.27 -27.06
CA PHE A 98 -7.44 26.46 -27.67
C PHE A 98 -8.81 26.72 -27.04
N LEU A 99 -9.32 27.94 -27.23
CA LEU A 99 -10.63 28.34 -26.73
C LEU A 99 -11.69 28.21 -27.82
N VAL A 100 -12.87 27.77 -27.40
CA VAL A 100 -14.10 27.85 -28.18
C VAL A 100 -15.05 28.81 -27.48
N TYR A 101 -15.65 29.70 -28.27
CA TYR A 101 -16.61 30.68 -27.81
C TYR A 101 -17.99 30.35 -28.33
N ALA A 102 -18.99 30.58 -27.49
CA ALA A 102 -20.41 30.54 -27.85
C ALA A 102 -21.09 31.82 -27.36
N TRP A 103 -22.21 32.17 -27.98
CA TRP A 103 -23.06 33.28 -27.55
C TRP A 103 -24.45 32.75 -27.26
N ASP A 104 -25.05 33.21 -26.16
CA ASP A 104 -26.47 32.98 -25.90
C ASP A 104 -27.35 33.89 -26.79
N SER A 105 -28.65 33.63 -26.76
CA SER A 105 -29.70 34.44 -27.40
C SER A 105 -29.72 35.93 -27.01
N THR A 106 -29.05 36.31 -25.92
CA THR A 106 -28.88 37.70 -25.45
C THR A 106 -27.55 38.32 -25.89
N TYR A 107 -26.77 37.62 -26.73
CA TYR A 107 -25.42 37.98 -27.18
C TYR A 107 -24.38 38.03 -26.07
N ARG A 108 -24.61 37.34 -24.94
CA ARG A 108 -23.59 37.17 -23.91
C ARG A 108 -22.61 36.10 -24.34
N LYS A 109 -21.32 36.42 -24.28
CA LYS A 109 -20.23 35.56 -24.73
C LYS A 109 -19.78 34.62 -23.61
N PHE A 110 -19.69 33.34 -23.93
CA PHE A 110 -19.15 32.29 -23.06
C PHE A 110 -17.93 31.64 -23.72
N SER A 111 -17.05 31.05 -22.92
CA SER A 111 -15.86 30.35 -23.42
C SER A 111 -15.61 29.06 -22.67
N THR A 112 -15.13 28.03 -23.39
CA THR A 112 -14.63 26.78 -22.82
C THR A 112 -13.26 26.45 -23.40
N LYS A 113 -12.45 25.72 -22.63
CA LYS A 113 -11.12 25.26 -23.05
C LYS A 113 -11.23 23.89 -23.72
N VAL A 114 -10.64 23.77 -24.91
CA VAL A 114 -10.49 22.50 -25.62
C VAL A 114 -9.02 22.08 -25.62
N THR A 115 -8.74 20.86 -25.22
CA THR A 115 -7.39 20.26 -25.18
C THR A 115 -7.31 19.07 -26.13
N LEU A 116 -6.29 19.04 -27.00
CA LEU A 116 -6.00 17.92 -27.89
C LEU A 116 -4.74 17.19 -27.39
N ASN A 117 -4.86 15.91 -27.05
CA ASN A 117 -3.75 15.08 -26.57
C ASN A 117 -3.28 14.10 -27.65
N THR A 118 -1.96 13.98 -27.86
CA THR A 118 -1.41 13.08 -28.90
C THR A 118 -0.96 11.73 -28.37
N VAL A 119 -1.23 10.66 -29.12
CA VAL A 119 -0.72 9.31 -28.85
C VAL A 119 0.22 8.85 -29.99
N GLY A 120 1.42 8.34 -29.67
CA GLY A 120 2.47 7.94 -30.63
C GLY A 120 2.54 6.43 -30.91
N HIS A 121 2.98 6.04 -32.11
CA HIS A 121 3.16 4.64 -32.51
C HIS A 121 4.62 4.16 -32.33
N HIS A 122 4.83 3.09 -31.57
CA HIS A 122 5.91 2.12 -31.82
C HIS A 122 5.39 0.68 -31.59
N HIS A 123 5.66 -0.17 -32.58
CA HIS A 123 5.55 -1.65 -32.75
C HIS A 123 4.53 -2.51 -31.95
N ARG A 124 3.75 -3.31 -32.71
CA ARG A 124 2.94 -4.51 -32.32
C ARG A 124 3.82 -5.78 -32.44
N PRO A 125 3.62 -6.96 -31.77
CA PRO A 125 2.37 -7.56 -31.17
C PRO A 125 2.56 -8.31 -29.81
N PRO A 126 1.61 -9.10 -29.21
CA PRO A 126 0.17 -9.35 -29.47
C PRO A 126 -0.75 -8.70 -28.39
N PRO A 127 -2.09 -8.86 -28.45
CA PRO A 127 -3.02 -7.80 -28.08
C PRO A 127 -3.28 -7.78 -26.58
N HIS A 128 -3.23 -6.59 -25.97
CA HIS A 128 -4.25 -6.06 -25.06
C HIS A 128 -3.83 -4.65 -24.62
N GLN A 129 -4.81 -3.90 -24.14
CA GLN A 129 -4.74 -2.59 -23.49
C GLN A 129 -4.56 -1.35 -24.37
N ALA A 130 -5.69 -0.66 -24.58
CA ALA A 130 -5.75 0.78 -24.62
C ALA A 130 -6.40 1.26 -23.31
N SER A 131 -5.72 2.13 -22.56
CA SER A 131 -6.25 2.80 -21.38
C SER A 131 -6.99 4.10 -21.73
N VAL A 132 -8.01 4.37 -20.94
CA VAL A 132 -9.17 5.26 -21.13
C VAL A 132 -8.90 6.71 -20.68
N SER A 133 -9.60 7.68 -21.27
CA SER A 133 -10.16 8.83 -20.53
C SER A 133 -11.26 9.53 -21.36
N GLY A 134 -12.42 9.73 -20.71
CA GLY A 134 -13.55 10.49 -21.23
C GLY A 134 -14.80 9.66 -21.50
N ILE A 135 -15.41 9.06 -20.46
CA ILE A 135 -16.77 8.53 -20.55
C ILE A 135 -17.72 9.74 -20.57
N GLN A 136 -18.10 10.18 -21.76
CA GLN A 136 -19.43 10.73 -21.95
C GLN A 136 -20.30 9.50 -22.24
N ALA A 137 -21.28 9.19 -21.38
CA ALA A 137 -22.32 8.25 -21.76
C ALA A 137 -22.93 8.82 -23.05
N GLU A 138 -22.63 8.19 -24.18
CA GLU A 138 -23.20 8.56 -25.46
C GLU A 138 -24.69 8.20 -25.34
N LEU A 139 -25.51 9.18 -24.94
CA LEU A 139 -26.93 9.13 -25.19
C LEU A 139 -27.05 9.11 -26.71
N LEU A 140 -27.15 7.91 -27.28
CA LEU A 140 -27.45 7.65 -28.67
C LEU A 140 -28.78 8.35 -28.99
N THR A 141 -28.69 9.61 -29.40
CA THR A 141 -29.83 10.35 -29.91
C THR A 141 -30.01 9.85 -31.32
N PHE A 142 -30.99 8.97 -31.51
CA PHE A 142 -31.33 8.46 -32.83
C PHE A 142 -31.55 9.65 -33.79
N PRO A 143 -30.95 9.63 -35.00
CA PRO A 143 -31.22 10.68 -35.97
C PRO A 143 -32.72 10.73 -36.23
N ASN A 144 -33.30 11.94 -36.20
CA ASN A 144 -34.70 12.15 -36.56
C ASN A 144 -34.97 11.48 -37.90
N SER A 145 -36.00 10.62 -37.93
CA SER A 145 -36.37 9.84 -39.11
C SER A 145 -36.44 10.74 -40.33
N SER A 146 -35.64 10.45 -41.35
CA SER A 146 -35.83 11.02 -42.68
C SER A 146 -37.27 10.74 -43.13
N PRO A 147 -37.94 11.68 -43.85
CA PRO A 147 -39.32 11.51 -44.25
C PRO A 147 -39.43 10.35 -45.27
N GLY A 148 -39.63 9.13 -44.77
CA GLY A 148 -39.74 7.92 -45.59
C GLY A 148 -39.49 6.60 -44.86
N LEU A 149 -38.69 6.60 -43.78
CA LEU A 149 -38.40 5.41 -42.98
C LEU A 149 -38.95 5.59 -41.56
N ARG A 150 -40.18 5.14 -41.32
CA ARG A 150 -40.73 5.04 -39.96
C ARG A 150 -40.13 3.80 -39.30
N ARG A 151 -39.21 3.99 -38.35
CA ARG A 151 -38.82 2.91 -37.42
C ARG A 151 -40.08 2.47 -36.66
N GLN A 152 -40.54 1.23 -36.86
CA GLN A 152 -41.56 0.66 -35.96
C GLN A 152 -40.95 0.56 -34.56
N LYS A 153 -41.71 1.00 -33.55
CA LYS A 153 -41.34 0.88 -32.14
C LYS A 153 -41.27 -0.62 -31.82
N ARG A 154 -40.07 -1.17 -31.77
CA ARG A 154 -39.84 -2.56 -31.35
C ARG A 154 -39.79 -2.60 -29.82
N ASP A 155 -40.54 -3.53 -29.24
CA ASP A 155 -40.47 -3.87 -27.82
C ASP A 155 -39.16 -4.61 -27.56
N TRP A 156 -38.10 -3.88 -27.21
CA TRP A 156 -36.84 -4.48 -26.79
C TRP A 156 -36.99 -5.02 -25.38
N VAL A 157 -36.85 -6.33 -25.20
CA VAL A 157 -36.60 -6.93 -23.88
C VAL A 157 -35.10 -7.11 -23.77
N ILE A 158 -34.41 -6.15 -23.15
CA ILE A 158 -33.02 -6.33 -22.75
C ILE A 158 -33.06 -7.38 -21.62
N PRO A 159 -32.47 -8.57 -21.80
CA PRO A 159 -32.39 -9.53 -20.71
C PRO A 159 -31.70 -8.85 -19.51
N PRO A 160 -32.16 -9.07 -18.27
CA PRO A 160 -31.58 -8.44 -17.10
C PRO A 160 -30.07 -8.73 -17.07
N ILE A 161 -29.27 -7.66 -17.14
CA ILE A 161 -27.82 -7.71 -17.03
C ILE A 161 -27.52 -7.98 -15.56
N SER A 162 -26.95 -9.15 -15.26
CA SER A 162 -26.52 -9.52 -13.92
C SER A 162 -25.01 -9.68 -13.93
N CYS A 163 -24.31 -8.67 -13.42
CA CYS A 163 -22.93 -8.78 -12.95
C CYS A 163 -23.00 -8.75 -11.42
N PRO A 164 -22.62 -9.82 -10.72
CA PRO A 164 -22.51 -9.79 -9.26
C PRO A 164 -21.58 -8.68 -8.80
N GLU A 165 -21.92 -8.03 -7.69
CA GLU A 165 -21.01 -7.10 -6.98
C GLU A 165 -19.74 -7.88 -6.59
N ASN A 166 -18.55 -7.30 -6.84
CA ASN A 166 -17.22 -7.88 -6.55
C ASN A 166 -16.78 -9.05 -7.45
N GLU A 167 -17.30 -9.14 -8.69
CA GLU A 167 -16.82 -10.15 -9.63
C GLU A 167 -15.41 -9.79 -10.11
N LYS A 168 -14.37 -10.60 -9.81
CA LYS A 168 -12.94 -10.36 -10.11
C LYS A 168 -12.53 -10.29 -11.60
N GLY A 169 -13.45 -9.98 -12.52
CA GLY A 169 -13.16 -9.94 -13.95
C GLY A 169 -13.00 -11.33 -14.59
N PRO A 170 -12.38 -11.43 -15.79
CA PRO A 170 -11.73 -10.34 -16.52
C PRO A 170 -12.76 -9.35 -17.09
N PHE A 171 -12.47 -8.05 -17.00
CA PHE A 171 -13.25 -6.99 -17.64
C PHE A 171 -12.48 -6.41 -18.84
N PRO A 172 -13.13 -5.72 -19.80
CA PRO A 172 -14.57 -5.59 -19.92
C PRO A 172 -15.26 -6.91 -20.30
N LYS A 173 -16.44 -7.15 -19.71
CA LYS A 173 -17.28 -8.32 -20.03
C LYS A 173 -18.25 -7.98 -21.15
N ASN A 174 -18.22 -8.76 -22.22
CA ASN A 174 -19.24 -8.70 -23.27
C ASN A 174 -20.50 -9.39 -22.77
N LEU A 175 -21.53 -8.60 -22.42
CA LEU A 175 -22.76 -9.15 -21.85
C LEU A 175 -23.78 -9.49 -22.93
N VAL A 176 -23.90 -8.64 -23.95
CA VAL A 176 -24.89 -8.83 -25.03
C VAL A 176 -24.36 -8.30 -26.36
N GLN A 177 -24.53 -9.10 -27.41
CA GLN A 177 -24.37 -8.70 -28.81
C GLN A 177 -25.78 -8.67 -29.43
N LEU A 178 -26.31 -7.46 -29.65
CA LEU A 178 -27.63 -7.27 -30.26
C LEU A 178 -27.47 -6.99 -31.75
N PHE A 179 -28.41 -7.46 -32.57
CA PHE A 179 -28.48 -7.16 -33.99
C PHE A 179 -29.76 -6.41 -34.31
N SER A 180 -29.68 -5.35 -35.10
CA SER A 180 -30.82 -4.51 -35.48
C SER A 180 -30.77 -4.18 -36.96
N HIS A 181 -31.82 -4.50 -37.72
CA HIS A 181 -31.99 -4.00 -39.10
C HIS A 181 -33.18 -3.03 -39.19
N ALA A 182 -33.11 -2.05 -40.09
CA ALA A 182 -34.27 -1.28 -40.52
C ALA A 182 -34.98 -1.96 -41.70
N VAL A 183 -36.31 -1.80 -41.78
CA VAL A 183 -37.11 -2.29 -42.90
C VAL A 183 -37.93 -1.13 -43.46
N SER A 184 -38.08 -1.05 -44.79
CA SER A 184 -38.96 -0.07 -45.44
C SER A 184 -40.42 -0.28 -45.04
N SER A 185 -41.23 0.78 -45.15
CA SER A 185 -42.66 0.76 -44.76
C SER A 185 -43.53 -0.26 -45.50
N ASN A 186 -43.06 -0.75 -46.65
CA ASN A 186 -43.70 -1.81 -47.45
C ASN A 186 -43.07 -3.20 -47.27
N GLY A 187 -42.07 -3.36 -46.40
CA GLY A 187 -41.44 -4.64 -46.08
C GLY A 187 -40.39 -5.15 -47.07
N ASN A 188 -40.17 -4.46 -48.19
CA ASN A 188 -39.43 -5.00 -49.35
C ASN A 188 -37.92 -4.71 -49.33
N ALA A 189 -37.47 -3.72 -48.57
CA ALA A 189 -36.05 -3.42 -48.40
C ALA A 189 -35.67 -3.57 -46.92
N VAL A 190 -34.77 -4.50 -46.63
CA VAL A 190 -34.21 -4.76 -45.30
C VAL A 190 -32.76 -4.29 -45.34
N GLU A 191 -32.39 -3.38 -44.44
CA GLU A 191 -31.00 -2.95 -44.25
C GLU A 191 -30.18 -4.11 -43.67
N ASP A 192 -28.87 -4.13 -43.95
CA ASP A 192 -27.99 -5.09 -43.29
C ASP A 192 -28.08 -4.94 -41.76
N PRO A 193 -28.06 -6.04 -40.98
CA PRO A 193 -28.13 -5.95 -39.52
C PRO A 193 -26.95 -5.16 -38.95
N MET A 194 -27.26 -4.07 -38.26
CA MET A 194 -26.33 -3.31 -37.42
C MET A 194 -26.08 -4.08 -36.13
N GLU A 195 -24.81 -4.28 -35.80
CA GLU A 195 -24.38 -4.87 -34.54
C GLU A 195 -24.29 -3.80 -33.43
N ILE A 196 -24.82 -4.12 -32.25
CA ILE A 196 -24.71 -3.31 -31.02
C ILE A 196 -24.00 -4.18 -29.98
N LEU A 197 -22.80 -3.75 -29.58
CA LEU A 197 -22.00 -4.42 -28.57
C LEU A 197 -22.13 -3.68 -27.24
N ILE A 198 -22.59 -4.38 -26.19
CA ILE A 198 -22.65 -3.85 -24.82
C ILE A 198 -21.55 -4.52 -23.98
N THR A 199 -20.60 -3.71 -23.54
CA THR A 199 -19.49 -4.12 -22.67
C THR A 199 -19.62 -3.48 -21.29
N VAL A 200 -19.47 -4.25 -20.22
CA VAL A 200 -19.32 -3.70 -18.85
C VAL A 200 -17.85 -3.58 -18.52
N THR A 201 -17.43 -2.37 -18.14
CA THR A 201 -16.09 -2.05 -17.66
C THR A 201 -16.04 -2.10 -16.15
N ASP A 202 -14.89 -2.51 -15.62
CA ASP A 202 -14.57 -2.46 -14.20
C ASP A 202 -14.60 -1.02 -13.64
N GLN A 203 -14.95 -0.85 -12.36
CA GLN A 203 -14.87 0.41 -11.62
C GLN A 203 -14.01 0.19 -10.37
N ASN A 204 -13.30 1.22 -9.91
CA ASN A 204 -12.45 1.13 -8.72
C ASN A 204 -13.28 1.25 -7.43
N ASP A 205 -14.05 0.20 -7.10
CA ASP A 205 -14.95 0.16 -5.95
C ASP A 205 -14.49 -0.81 -4.85
N ASN A 206 -13.45 -1.60 -5.11
CA ASN A 206 -12.75 -2.37 -4.10
C ASN A 206 -11.47 -1.63 -3.69
N LYS A 207 -11.11 -1.77 -2.42
CA LYS A 207 -9.82 -1.29 -1.92
C LYS A 207 -8.90 -2.49 -1.71
N PRO A 208 -7.58 -2.30 -1.70
CA PRO A 208 -6.67 -3.38 -1.41
C PRO A 208 -6.92 -3.97 -0.03
N GLU A 209 -6.72 -5.28 0.12
CA GLU A 209 -6.83 -6.00 1.37
C GLU A 209 -5.55 -6.80 1.62
N PHE A 210 -4.87 -6.54 2.74
CA PHE A 210 -3.70 -7.33 3.15
C PHE A 210 -4.11 -8.76 3.51
N THR A 211 -3.26 -9.73 3.19
CA THR A 211 -3.48 -11.14 3.57
C THR A 211 -3.46 -11.36 5.08
N GLN A 212 -2.88 -10.43 5.83
CA GLN A 212 -2.72 -10.47 7.29
C GLN A 212 -2.81 -9.04 7.85
N GLU A 213 -3.37 -8.88 9.05
CA GLU A 213 -3.32 -7.60 9.78
C GLU A 213 -1.92 -7.30 10.33
N VAL A 214 -1.17 -8.35 10.70
CA VAL A 214 0.17 -8.27 11.28
C VAL A 214 1.13 -9.24 10.61
N PHE A 215 2.16 -8.70 9.96
CA PHE A 215 3.28 -9.45 9.40
C PHE A 215 4.43 -9.50 10.41
N LYS A 216 5.14 -10.63 10.47
CA LYS A 216 6.30 -10.81 11.37
C LYS A 216 7.49 -11.32 10.58
N GLY A 217 8.62 -10.65 10.75
CA GLY A 217 9.89 -11.07 10.18
C GLY A 217 11.05 -10.78 11.12
N SER A 218 12.24 -11.22 10.74
CA SER A 218 13.44 -11.00 11.53
C SER A 218 14.65 -10.69 10.66
N VAL A 219 15.59 -9.95 11.21
CA VAL A 219 16.83 -9.55 10.53
C VAL A 219 17.98 -9.58 11.53
N MET A 220 19.15 -10.00 11.09
CA MET A 220 20.36 -9.97 11.91
C MET A 220 20.78 -8.53 12.17
N GLU A 221 21.27 -8.25 13.39
CA GLU A 221 21.94 -6.98 13.63
C GLU A 221 23.21 -6.85 12.77
N GLY A 222 23.64 -5.61 12.54
CA GLY A 222 24.73 -5.34 11.60
C GLY A 222 24.42 -5.71 10.13
N ALA A 223 23.18 -6.10 9.79
CA ALA A 223 22.78 -6.39 8.42
C ALA A 223 23.07 -5.22 7.49
N LEU A 224 23.61 -5.54 6.31
CA LEU A 224 23.98 -4.54 5.32
C LEU A 224 22.74 -3.98 4.60
N PRO A 225 22.79 -2.71 4.13
CA PRO A 225 21.76 -2.15 3.26
C PRO A 225 21.47 -3.06 2.05
N GLY A 226 20.19 -3.24 1.75
CA GLY A 226 19.68 -4.15 0.72
C GLY A 226 19.30 -5.55 1.23
N THR A 227 19.64 -5.89 2.48
CA THR A 227 19.22 -7.17 3.08
C THR A 227 17.69 -7.24 3.14
N SER A 228 17.11 -8.28 2.53
CA SER A 228 15.67 -8.53 2.56
C SER A 228 15.24 -9.06 3.94
N VAL A 229 14.14 -8.54 4.46
CA VAL A 229 13.61 -8.86 5.80
C VAL A 229 12.36 -9.71 5.71
N MET A 230 11.36 -9.23 4.96
CA MET A 230 10.10 -9.93 4.73
C MET A 230 9.40 -9.40 3.47
N GLU A 231 8.31 -10.04 3.08
CA GLU A 231 7.40 -9.57 2.03
C GLU A 231 5.99 -9.41 2.62
N VAL A 232 5.37 -8.27 2.36
CA VAL A 232 3.94 -8.06 2.67
C VAL A 232 3.13 -8.20 1.39
N THR A 233 1.91 -8.71 1.51
CA THR A 233 1.05 -8.97 0.35
C THR A 233 -0.35 -8.46 0.61
N ALA A 234 -0.86 -7.69 -0.35
CA ALA A 234 -2.26 -7.31 -0.46
C ALA A 234 -2.83 -7.74 -1.80
N THR A 235 -4.14 -7.93 -1.85
CA THR A 235 -4.90 -8.24 -3.05
C THR A 235 -6.04 -7.27 -3.22
N ASP A 236 -6.35 -6.95 -4.46
CA ASP A 236 -7.51 -6.16 -4.82
C ASP A 236 -8.45 -7.02 -5.69
N ALA A 237 -9.75 -6.76 -5.63
CA ALA A 237 -10.76 -7.51 -6.37
C ALA A 237 -11.07 -6.88 -7.74
N ASP A 238 -10.60 -5.66 -7.99
CA ASP A 238 -10.78 -4.94 -9.25
C ASP A 238 -9.87 -5.50 -10.36
N ASP A 239 -10.03 -5.01 -11.60
CA ASP A 239 -9.23 -5.47 -12.74
C ASP A 239 -7.84 -4.82 -12.75
N ASP A 240 -6.78 -5.61 -12.87
CA ASP A 240 -5.39 -5.15 -13.07
C ASP A 240 -4.85 -5.47 -14.48
N VAL A 241 -5.59 -6.25 -15.27
CA VAL A 241 -5.20 -6.73 -16.61
C VAL A 241 -5.66 -5.79 -17.71
N ASN A 242 -6.79 -5.12 -17.54
CA ASN A 242 -7.32 -4.19 -18.55
C ASN A 242 -7.42 -2.75 -18.04
N THR A 243 -7.55 -2.58 -16.74
CA THR A 243 -7.46 -1.30 -16.02
C THR A 243 -6.28 -1.34 -15.05
N TYR A 244 -5.97 -0.21 -14.41
CA TYR A 244 -4.98 -0.15 -13.33
C TYR A 244 -5.67 -0.10 -11.96
N ASN A 245 -6.95 -0.49 -11.89
CA ASN A 245 -7.77 -0.33 -10.69
C ASN A 245 -7.15 -1.18 -9.59
N ALA A 246 -6.92 -2.48 -9.81
CA ALA A 246 -6.24 -3.35 -8.85
C ALA A 246 -4.69 -3.24 -8.83
N ALA A 247 -4.09 -2.22 -9.45
CA ALA A 247 -2.63 -2.07 -9.47
C ALA A 247 -2.10 -1.53 -8.13
N ILE A 248 -1.70 -2.42 -7.23
CA ILE A 248 -1.27 -2.08 -5.87
C ILE A 248 0.15 -1.49 -5.84
N ALA A 249 0.33 -0.41 -5.08
CA ALA A 249 1.61 0.13 -4.66
C ALA A 249 1.74 0.13 -3.13
N TYR A 250 2.91 -0.25 -2.63
CA TYR A 250 3.23 -0.31 -1.21
C TYR A 250 4.10 0.86 -0.74
N THR A 251 3.84 1.35 0.47
CA THR A 251 4.63 2.40 1.13
C THR A 251 4.73 2.15 2.64
N ILE A 252 5.84 2.56 3.27
CA ILE A 252 5.95 2.61 4.73
C ILE A 252 5.51 4.00 5.17
N LEU A 253 4.47 4.08 6.00
CA LEU A 253 3.95 5.34 6.53
C LEU A 253 4.71 5.81 7.77
N SER A 254 5.08 4.86 8.63
CA SER A 254 5.84 5.14 9.85
C SER A 254 6.65 3.94 10.33
N GLN A 255 7.66 4.24 11.13
CA GLN A 255 8.52 3.30 11.82
C GLN A 255 8.61 3.70 13.29
N ASP A 256 8.53 2.71 14.19
CA ASP A 256 8.84 2.86 15.60
C ASP A 256 9.83 1.75 16.01
N PRO A 257 10.96 2.05 16.66
CA PRO A 257 11.45 3.38 17.02
C PRO A 257 11.93 4.22 15.82
N GLU A 258 11.93 5.55 15.98
CA GLU A 258 12.53 6.51 15.04
C GLU A 258 14.07 6.60 15.11
N LEU A 259 14.68 5.80 16.00
CA LEU A 259 16.13 5.74 16.21
C LEU A 259 16.66 4.35 15.81
N PRO A 260 17.96 4.26 15.44
CA PRO A 260 18.92 5.35 15.30
C PRO A 260 18.68 6.24 14.06
N ASP A 261 17.89 5.76 13.09
CA ASP A 261 17.43 6.50 11.93
C ASP A 261 15.90 6.35 11.79
N LYS A 262 15.23 7.38 11.28
CA LYS A 262 13.78 7.36 11.00
C LYS A 262 13.42 6.39 9.89
N ASN A 263 14.38 6.07 9.03
CA ASN A 263 14.21 5.16 7.90
C ASN A 263 15.25 4.04 7.99
N MET A 264 15.06 3.09 8.91
CA MET A 264 15.87 1.88 8.96
C MET A 264 15.50 0.91 7.82
N PHE A 265 14.23 0.95 7.40
CA PHE A 265 13.66 0.06 6.40
C PHE A 265 13.07 0.81 5.22
N THR A 266 13.09 0.16 4.06
CA THR A 266 12.38 0.57 2.85
C THR A 266 11.50 -0.57 2.36
N ILE A 267 10.51 -0.26 1.53
CA ILE A 267 9.64 -1.24 0.91
C ILE A 267 9.68 -1.07 -0.61
N ASN A 268 9.79 -2.19 -1.32
CA ASN A 268 9.63 -2.18 -2.76
C ASN A 268 8.17 -1.88 -3.11
N ARG A 269 7.96 -0.77 -3.84
CA ARG A 269 6.63 -0.26 -4.20
C ARG A 269 5.77 -1.31 -4.91
N ASN A 270 6.35 -2.23 -5.68
CA ASN A 270 5.59 -3.14 -6.53
C ASN A 270 5.52 -4.56 -5.95
N THR A 271 6.52 -4.98 -5.19
CA THR A 271 6.58 -6.36 -4.66
C THR A 271 6.25 -6.48 -3.19
N GLY A 272 6.18 -5.36 -2.44
CA GLY A 272 5.94 -5.40 -0.99
C GLY A 272 7.11 -5.95 -0.18
N VAL A 273 8.27 -6.19 -0.81
CA VAL A 273 9.48 -6.66 -0.11
C VAL A 273 10.06 -5.53 0.73
N ILE A 274 10.16 -5.76 2.03
CA ILE A 274 10.80 -4.86 2.99
C ILE A 274 12.29 -5.23 3.11
N SER A 275 13.16 -4.23 3.05
CA SER A 275 14.61 -4.39 3.16
C SER A 275 15.25 -3.31 4.02
N VAL A 276 16.44 -3.60 4.55
CA VAL A 276 17.26 -2.65 5.30
C VAL A 276 17.79 -1.58 4.34
N VAL A 277 17.71 -0.30 4.70
CA VAL A 277 18.22 0.80 3.84
C VAL A 277 19.46 1.48 4.40
N THR A 278 19.69 1.39 5.71
CA THR A 278 20.84 1.97 6.39
C THR A 278 21.43 1.01 7.43
N THR A 279 22.70 1.21 7.77
CA THR A 279 23.38 0.48 8.84
C THR A 279 22.93 0.97 10.21
N GLY A 280 23.18 0.18 11.26
CA GLY A 280 22.89 0.57 12.65
C GLY A 280 21.75 -0.19 13.30
N LEU A 281 21.30 -1.29 12.70
CA LEU A 281 20.51 -2.29 13.42
C LEU A 281 21.40 -2.89 14.52
N ASP A 282 20.94 -2.76 15.75
CA ASP A 282 21.65 -3.10 16.99
C ASP A 282 20.60 -3.64 17.97
N ARG A 283 20.71 -4.92 18.34
CA ARG A 283 19.70 -5.61 19.14
C ARG A 283 19.71 -5.11 20.58
N GLU A 284 20.88 -4.74 21.10
CA GLU A 284 21.08 -4.23 22.46
C GLU A 284 20.35 -2.90 22.67
N SER A 285 20.34 -2.03 21.65
CA SER A 285 19.60 -0.77 21.68
C SER A 285 18.12 -0.95 21.32
N PHE A 286 17.83 -1.60 20.18
CA PHE A 286 16.49 -1.68 19.60
C PHE A 286 16.19 -3.10 19.08
N PRO A 287 15.68 -4.00 19.93
CA PRO A 287 15.46 -5.40 19.56
C PRO A 287 14.26 -5.61 18.62
N THR A 288 13.42 -4.59 18.43
CA THR A 288 12.19 -4.70 17.63
C THR A 288 11.85 -3.38 16.97
N TYR A 289 11.41 -3.46 15.72
CA TYR A 289 10.82 -2.37 14.96
C TYR A 289 9.38 -2.70 14.56
N THR A 290 8.50 -1.71 14.62
CA THR A 290 7.12 -1.80 14.16
C THR A 290 6.91 -0.80 13.04
N LEU A 291 6.50 -1.28 11.87
CA LEU A 291 6.22 -0.47 10.69
C LEU A 291 4.71 -0.43 10.45
N VAL A 292 4.18 0.74 10.10
CA VAL A 292 2.84 0.86 9.51
C VAL A 292 3.01 0.90 8.00
N VAL A 293 2.51 -0.13 7.32
CA VAL A 293 2.63 -0.28 5.87
C VAL A 293 1.28 0.00 5.23
N GLN A 294 1.27 0.72 4.12
CA GLN A 294 0.08 1.00 3.31
C GLN A 294 0.18 0.23 1.99
N ALA A 295 -0.97 -0.32 1.57
CA ALA A 295 -1.21 -0.77 0.21
C ALA A 295 -2.28 0.15 -0.39
N ALA A 296 -2.01 0.71 -1.56
CA ALA A 296 -2.91 1.62 -2.25
C ALA A 296 -3.03 1.24 -3.74
N ASP A 297 -4.25 1.22 -4.24
CA ASP A 297 -4.59 0.88 -5.62
C ASP A 297 -4.27 2.02 -6.60
N LEU A 298 -4.59 1.89 -7.90
CA LEU A 298 -4.29 2.92 -8.91
C LEU A 298 -2.80 3.35 -8.90
N GLN A 299 -1.90 2.40 -8.69
CA GLN A 299 -0.46 2.61 -8.49
C GLN A 299 -0.09 3.50 -7.30
N GLY A 300 -0.96 3.59 -6.29
CA GLY A 300 -0.74 4.33 -5.05
C GLY A 300 -1.51 5.62 -4.90
N GLU A 301 -2.41 5.93 -5.84
CA GLU A 301 -3.14 7.21 -5.88
C GLU A 301 -4.65 7.06 -5.62
N GLY A 302 -5.14 5.83 -5.36
CA GLY A 302 -6.56 5.58 -5.09
C GLY A 302 -6.87 5.08 -3.69
N LEU A 303 -7.73 4.06 -3.58
CA LEU A 303 -8.17 3.54 -2.29
C LEU A 303 -7.02 2.80 -1.61
N SER A 304 -7.01 2.85 -0.28
CA SER A 304 -5.89 2.31 0.48
C SER A 304 -6.32 1.61 1.76
N THR A 305 -5.45 0.72 2.21
CA THR A 305 -5.54 0.01 3.49
C THR A 305 -4.18 -0.01 4.17
N THR A 306 -4.14 -0.29 5.47
CA THR A 306 -2.90 -0.39 6.25
C THR A 306 -2.79 -1.70 7.00
N ALA A 307 -1.56 -2.14 7.25
CA ALA A 307 -1.21 -3.28 8.08
C ALA A 307 0.04 -2.99 8.92
N THR A 308 0.28 -3.80 9.94
CA THR A 308 1.46 -3.69 10.80
C THR A 308 2.52 -4.72 10.40
N ALA A 309 3.77 -4.32 10.26
CA ALA A 309 4.90 -5.24 10.10
C ALA A 309 5.84 -5.13 11.30
N VAL A 310 6.03 -6.23 12.03
CA VAL A 310 6.90 -6.32 13.21
C VAL A 310 8.18 -7.04 12.83
N ILE A 311 9.31 -6.35 12.99
CA ILE A 311 10.65 -6.84 12.68
C ILE A 311 11.40 -7.08 13.98
N THR A 312 11.82 -8.32 14.22
CA THR A 312 12.70 -8.66 15.35
C THR A 312 14.15 -8.65 14.90
N VAL A 313 15.01 -7.91 15.62
CA VAL A 313 16.45 -7.94 15.39
C VAL A 313 17.04 -9.17 16.09
N THR A 314 17.80 -9.99 15.37
CA THR A 314 18.43 -11.19 15.92
C THR A 314 19.89 -10.94 16.26
N ASP A 315 20.28 -11.53 17.37
CA ASP A 315 21.59 -11.42 18.03
C ASP A 315 22.76 -11.99 17.19
N THR A 316 23.90 -11.35 17.32
CA THR A 316 25.23 -11.70 16.83
C THR A 316 26.21 -11.52 17.99
N ASN A 317 27.27 -12.33 18.05
CA ASN A 317 28.31 -12.13 19.04
C ASN A 317 29.20 -10.94 18.66
N ASP A 318 28.83 -9.75 19.12
CA ASP A 318 29.60 -8.53 18.93
C ASP A 318 29.89 -7.76 20.23
N ASN A 319 29.29 -8.16 21.35
CA ASN A 319 29.63 -7.66 22.67
C ASN A 319 30.50 -8.67 23.44
N PRO A 320 31.74 -8.31 23.84
CA PRO A 320 32.55 -9.22 24.63
C PRO A 320 32.10 -9.26 26.09
N PRO A 321 32.29 -10.39 26.81
CA PRO A 321 32.07 -10.45 28.25
C PRO A 321 33.04 -9.53 29.02
N ILE A 322 32.51 -8.68 29.91
CA ILE A 322 33.28 -7.70 30.68
C ILE A 322 33.25 -8.02 32.18
N PHE A 323 34.42 -8.03 32.84
CA PHE A 323 34.53 -8.16 34.30
C PHE A 323 34.13 -6.89 35.04
N ASN A 324 33.33 -7.02 36.11
CA ASN A 324 33.02 -5.90 37.01
C ASN A 324 32.82 -6.35 38.47
N PRO A 325 33.78 -6.09 39.39
CA PRO A 325 34.95 -5.21 39.25
C PRO A 325 36.10 -5.82 38.43
N THR A 326 37.06 -4.99 38.02
CA THR A 326 38.27 -5.42 37.28
C THR A 326 39.34 -6.06 38.14
N THR A 327 39.20 -6.02 39.47
CA THR A 327 40.13 -6.62 40.43
C THR A 327 39.36 -7.37 41.50
N TYR A 328 39.72 -8.64 41.69
CA TYR A 328 39.18 -9.49 42.72
C TYR A 328 40.26 -9.82 43.76
N LYS A 329 39.87 -9.87 45.03
CA LYS A 329 40.73 -10.33 46.12
C LYS A 329 40.00 -11.44 46.86
N GLY A 330 40.74 -12.47 47.25
CA GLY A 330 40.24 -13.57 48.06
C GLY A 330 41.34 -14.16 48.92
N GLN A 331 40.94 -14.93 49.93
CA GLN A 331 41.85 -15.62 50.84
C GLN A 331 41.41 -17.07 50.94
N VAL A 332 42.38 -17.97 51.04
CA VAL A 332 42.12 -19.41 51.16
C VAL A 332 42.97 -20.02 52.27
N PRO A 333 42.45 -20.99 53.01
CA PRO A 333 43.26 -21.80 53.93
C PRO A 333 44.30 -22.61 53.15
N GLU A 334 45.53 -22.67 53.67
CA GLU A 334 46.66 -23.37 53.03
C GLU A 334 46.46 -24.91 52.92
N ASN A 335 45.50 -25.49 53.65
CA ASN A 335 45.32 -26.94 53.80
C ASN A 335 44.03 -27.47 53.14
N GLU A 336 43.33 -26.65 52.36
CA GLU A 336 42.02 -27.01 51.80
C GLU A 336 41.98 -26.89 50.28
N ALA A 337 41.52 -27.96 49.63
CA ALA A 337 41.17 -27.99 48.21
C ALA A 337 39.65 -27.82 48.04
N ASN A 338 39.22 -27.44 46.84
CA ASN A 338 37.82 -27.20 46.47
C ASN A 338 37.14 -26.07 47.26
N VAL A 339 37.91 -25.14 47.82
CA VAL A 339 37.39 -23.96 48.51
C VAL A 339 37.04 -22.89 47.49
N ILE A 340 35.82 -22.36 47.57
CA ILE A 340 35.42 -21.20 46.77
C ILE A 340 36.16 -19.98 47.28
N ILE A 341 36.95 -19.37 46.42
CA ILE A 341 37.76 -18.18 46.74
C ILE A 341 36.91 -16.93 46.58
N THR A 342 36.28 -16.81 45.41
CA THR A 342 35.46 -15.66 45.04
C THR A 342 34.62 -15.98 43.80
N THR A 343 33.67 -15.11 43.50
CA THR A 343 32.86 -15.13 42.28
C THR A 343 33.25 -13.96 41.41
N LEU A 344 33.73 -14.25 40.21
CA LEU A 344 34.11 -13.30 39.17
C LEU A 344 32.84 -12.88 38.43
N LYS A 345 32.38 -11.67 38.72
CA LYS A 345 31.23 -11.08 38.06
C LYS A 345 31.58 -10.67 36.65
N VAL A 346 30.80 -11.15 35.68
CA VAL A 346 30.91 -10.82 34.26
C VAL A 346 29.55 -10.45 33.72
N THR A 347 29.54 -9.44 32.85
CA THR A 347 28.35 -9.02 32.11
C THR A 347 28.68 -9.04 30.63
N ASP A 348 27.78 -9.62 29.86
CA ASP A 348 27.78 -9.63 28.41
C ASP A 348 26.43 -9.05 27.95
N ALA A 349 26.45 -8.18 26.95
CA ALA A 349 25.27 -7.48 26.46
C ALA A 349 24.50 -8.28 25.40
N ASP A 350 25.13 -9.30 24.80
CA ASP A 350 24.50 -10.22 23.84
C ASP A 350 23.30 -10.95 24.47
N ALA A 351 22.45 -11.55 23.64
CA ALA A 351 21.22 -12.18 24.08
C ALA A 351 21.49 -13.31 25.10
N PRO A 352 20.87 -13.25 26.30
CA PRO A 352 21.20 -14.18 27.38
C PRO A 352 20.81 -15.62 27.04
N ASN A 353 21.61 -16.58 27.51
CA ASN A 353 21.48 -18.01 27.24
C ASN A 353 21.68 -18.41 25.77
N THR A 354 22.38 -17.60 24.98
CA THR A 354 22.86 -17.97 23.66
C THR A 354 24.37 -18.28 23.69
N PRO A 355 24.92 -18.95 22.65
CA PRO A 355 26.36 -19.10 22.51
C PRO A 355 27.11 -17.78 22.36
N ALA A 356 26.43 -16.70 21.93
CA ALA A 356 27.04 -15.36 21.84
C ALA A 356 27.36 -14.84 23.24
N TRP A 357 26.41 -15.01 24.15
CA TRP A 357 26.51 -14.60 25.55
C TRP A 357 27.38 -15.53 26.43
N GLU A 358 27.67 -16.77 26.07
CA GLU A 358 28.33 -17.75 26.97
C GLU A 358 29.79 -17.40 27.30
N ALA A 359 30.09 -17.19 28.59
CA ALA A 359 31.44 -16.84 29.05
C ALA A 359 32.30 -18.06 29.41
N VAL A 360 33.55 -18.09 28.94
CA VAL A 360 34.54 -19.12 29.28
C VAL A 360 35.75 -18.51 29.96
N TYR A 361 36.17 -19.09 31.09
CA TYR A 361 37.27 -18.57 31.91
C TYR A 361 38.53 -19.40 31.75
N THR A 362 39.67 -18.72 31.60
CA THR A 362 41.01 -19.34 31.60
C THR A 362 41.93 -18.59 32.55
N ILE A 363 42.80 -19.32 33.26
CA ILE A 363 43.82 -18.75 34.13
C ILE A 363 45.16 -18.75 33.39
N LEU A 364 45.73 -17.56 33.14
CA LEU A 364 46.92 -17.41 32.29
C LEU A 364 48.27 -17.65 33.01
N ASN A 365 48.29 -17.73 34.36
CA ASN A 365 49.53 -17.85 35.15
C ASN A 365 49.34 -18.80 36.36
N ASP A 366 48.93 -20.05 36.11
CA ASP A 366 48.81 -21.09 37.14
C ASP A 366 49.57 -22.37 36.75
N ASP A 367 50.90 -22.25 36.66
CA ASP A 367 51.80 -23.33 36.23
C ASP A 367 51.66 -24.60 37.10
N GLY A 368 51.15 -24.47 38.33
CA GLY A 368 50.92 -25.58 39.24
C GLY A 368 49.53 -26.21 39.15
N GLY A 369 48.60 -25.61 38.40
CA GLY A 369 47.18 -26.00 38.40
C GLY A 369 46.60 -25.98 39.82
N GLN A 370 46.93 -24.94 40.60
CA GLN A 370 46.47 -24.76 41.97
C GLN A 370 45.03 -24.24 42.03
N PHE A 371 44.56 -23.61 40.95
CA PHE A 371 43.27 -22.95 40.86
C PHE A 371 42.47 -23.45 39.65
N VAL A 372 41.15 -23.32 39.75
CA VAL A 372 40.23 -23.60 38.66
C VAL A 372 39.12 -22.56 38.66
N VAL A 373 38.68 -22.14 37.48
CA VAL A 373 37.48 -21.31 37.33
C VAL A 373 36.47 -22.12 36.54
N THR A 374 35.24 -22.19 37.06
CA THR A 374 34.10 -22.79 36.37
C THR A 374 33.04 -21.73 36.11
N THR A 375 32.47 -21.69 34.91
CA THR A 375 31.35 -20.80 34.58
C THR A 375 30.09 -21.25 35.30
N ASN A 376 29.36 -20.31 35.91
CA ASN A 376 28.02 -20.56 36.40
C ASN A 376 27.03 -20.54 35.22
N PRO A 377 26.30 -21.64 34.93
CA PRO A 377 25.46 -21.75 33.74
C PRO A 377 24.21 -20.83 33.76
N VAL A 378 23.87 -20.22 34.90
CA VAL A 378 22.67 -19.37 35.03
C VAL A 378 22.97 -17.90 34.77
N ASN A 379 24.15 -17.43 35.15
CA ASN A 379 24.46 -16.00 35.16
C ASN A 379 25.85 -15.67 34.60
N ASN A 380 26.50 -16.66 33.97
CA ASN A 380 27.86 -16.59 33.45
C ASN A 380 28.98 -16.30 34.44
N ASP A 381 28.72 -16.01 35.71
CA ASP A 381 29.78 -15.66 36.65
C ASP A 381 30.83 -16.78 36.78
N GLY A 382 32.11 -16.40 36.83
CA GLY A 382 33.21 -17.32 37.05
C GLY A 382 33.34 -17.68 38.53
N ILE A 383 33.27 -18.96 38.87
CA ILE A 383 33.48 -19.42 40.26
C ILE A 383 34.93 -19.88 40.40
N LEU A 384 35.76 -19.06 41.05
CA LEU A 384 37.17 -19.37 41.31
C LEU A 384 37.29 -20.27 42.55
N LYS A 385 37.95 -21.41 42.41
CA LYS A 385 38.17 -22.38 43.49
C LYS A 385 39.62 -22.84 43.56
N THR A 386 40.06 -23.32 44.73
CA THR A 386 41.30 -24.11 44.83
C THR A 386 41.10 -25.49 44.18
N ALA A 387 41.96 -25.87 43.25
CA ALA A 387 41.99 -27.21 42.67
C ALA A 387 42.87 -28.17 43.47
N LYS A 388 43.91 -27.63 44.12
CA LYS A 388 44.85 -28.36 44.97
C LYS A 388 45.02 -27.63 46.30
N VAL A 389 45.58 -28.34 47.27
CA VAL A 389 45.94 -27.76 48.58
C VAL A 389 47.07 -26.73 48.40
N CYS A 390 46.82 -25.49 48.78
CA CYS A 390 47.78 -24.38 48.66
C CYS A 390 48.81 -24.38 49.80
N MET A 391 49.69 -25.37 49.87
CA MET A 391 50.70 -25.45 50.93
C MET A 391 51.86 -24.45 50.72
N VAL A 392 52.22 -23.70 51.75
CA VAL A 392 53.36 -22.78 51.74
C VAL A 392 54.68 -23.59 51.82
N PRO A 393 55.64 -23.38 50.89
CA PRO A 393 56.95 -24.05 50.91
C PRO A 393 57.74 -23.60 52.15
N GLY A 394 57.61 -24.35 53.24
CA GLY A 394 58.21 -24.05 54.54
C GLY A 394 57.51 -24.75 55.72
N LYS A 395 56.21 -25.08 55.60
CA LYS A 395 55.49 -25.84 56.64
C LYS A 395 55.60 -27.37 56.51
N MET A 396 56.13 -27.89 55.40
CA MET A 396 56.39 -29.33 55.23
C MET A 396 57.27 -29.91 56.34
N GLN A 397 58.19 -29.11 56.92
CA GLN A 397 59.07 -29.59 57.99
C GLN A 397 58.37 -29.75 59.35
N LYS A 398 57.22 -29.12 59.60
CA LYS A 398 56.55 -29.15 60.91
C LYS A 398 55.45 -30.21 61.04
N LEU A 399 54.83 -30.61 59.92
CA LEU A 399 53.83 -31.68 59.90
C LEU A 399 54.48 -33.07 59.80
N ALA A 400 55.63 -33.19 59.13
CA ALA A 400 56.38 -34.45 59.10
C ALA A 400 57.10 -34.78 60.42
N SER A 401 57.31 -33.79 61.30
CA SER A 401 58.00 -33.97 62.59
C SER A 401 57.06 -34.17 63.78
N SER A 402 55.75 -33.97 63.64
CA SER A 402 54.77 -34.19 64.72
C SER A 402 54.16 -35.60 64.76
N GLN A 403 54.37 -36.43 63.72
CA GLN A 403 53.97 -37.85 63.73
C GLN A 403 55.08 -38.81 64.24
N LEU A 404 56.21 -38.28 64.71
CA LEU A 404 57.38 -39.06 65.12
C LEU A 404 57.78 -38.82 66.58
N PHE A 405 56.82 -38.71 67.50
CA PHE A 405 57.08 -38.89 68.94
C PHE A 405 55.86 -39.51 69.63
N MET A 406 55.72 -40.83 69.52
CA MET A 406 55.12 -41.61 70.61
C MET A 406 56.27 -42.17 71.46
N PRO A 407 56.38 -41.80 72.74
CA PRO A 407 57.33 -42.44 73.63
C PRO A 407 56.83 -43.85 73.97
N LEU A 408 57.71 -44.83 73.79
CA LEU A 408 57.62 -46.13 74.44
C LEU A 408 57.57 -45.90 75.96
N SER A 409 56.55 -46.47 76.61
CA SER A 409 56.51 -46.62 78.07
C SER A 409 56.38 -48.09 78.47
N PRO A 410 56.93 -48.48 79.64
CA PRO A 410 57.33 -49.83 79.98
C PRO A 410 56.21 -50.64 80.65
N GLY A 411 56.28 -51.97 80.57
CA GLY A 411 55.21 -52.90 80.96
C GLY A 411 55.07 -53.18 82.46
N LEU A 412 54.04 -53.96 82.84
CA LEU A 412 54.02 -55.07 83.83
C LEU A 412 52.59 -55.51 84.22
N GLY A 413 52.42 -56.84 84.42
CA GLY A 413 51.36 -57.53 85.19
C GLY A 413 50.05 -57.79 84.44
N PHE A 414 49.51 -59.02 84.31
CA PHE A 414 49.60 -60.25 85.11
C PHE A 414 49.80 -61.48 84.22
#